data_AF-A0A558NK52-F1
#
_entry.id   AF-A0A558NK52-F1
#
_cell.length_a   1.000
_cell.length_b   1.000
_cell.length_c   1.000
_cell.angle_alpha   90.00
_cell.angle_beta   90.00
_cell.angle_gamma   90.00
#
_symmetry.space_group_name_H-M   'P 1'
#
loop_
_entity.id
_entity.type
_entity.pdbx_description
1 polymer ?
#
loop_
_entity_poly.entity_id
_entity_poly.type
_entity_poly.pdbx_seq_one_letter_code
_entity_poly.pdbx_strand_id
1 'polypeptide(L)'
;MLVLTRMALLSSVIAVFAGQSVQAEETTCEMLITLANLSQQTINGQVVYLLPADKVQQTQNITGCVNYTELLQKNQDDSRKASADIAALQQQNADLAQQLEKYRILVADQTQLGDRYSQLSTQYQDQVKQCQALNTNLISVADKLDTLSGEYRSIAVQSLSRYRVGAAVGGGSEGFASQLHVGYDTLNLFIHNYDDKTSALIGAELRF
;
A
#
# COMPACT_ATOMS: atom_id res chain seq x y z
N MET A 1 75.37 1.18 19.08
CA MET A 1 74.86 -0.14 18.67
C MET A 1 73.34 -0.08 18.88
N LEU A 2 72.52 0.49 17.95
CA LEU A 2 71.93 -0.12 16.73
C LEU A 2 71.32 -1.49 17.05
N VAL A 3 70.02 -1.81 16.88
CA VAL A 3 69.08 -1.70 15.74
C VAL A 3 67.63 -1.91 16.29
N LEU A 4 66.64 -1.02 16.08
CA LEU A 4 65.60 -0.98 15.02
C LEU A 4 64.68 -2.23 14.88
N THR A 5 63.36 -2.05 15.01
CA THR A 5 62.37 -2.65 14.07
C THR A 5 61.03 -1.89 14.07
N ARG A 6 60.66 -1.47 12.85
CA ARG A 6 59.36 -0.90 12.44
C ARG A 6 58.34 -2.00 12.21
N MET A 7 57.04 -1.68 12.39
CA MET A 7 55.93 -1.86 11.43
C MET A 7 54.60 -1.83 12.21
N ALA A 8 53.45 -1.36 11.74
CA ALA A 8 52.98 -0.42 10.72
C ALA A 8 51.47 -0.74 10.60
N LEU A 9 50.64 0.31 10.44
CA LEU A 9 49.34 0.29 9.72
C LEU A 9 48.19 -0.45 10.44
N LEU A 10 46.93 0.01 10.49
CA LEU A 10 46.19 0.91 9.62
C LEU A 10 44.83 1.26 10.27
N SER A 11 44.33 2.47 9.95
CA SER A 11 42.90 2.78 9.73
C SER A 11 42.01 2.88 10.99
N SER A 12 41.20 3.92 11.22
CA SER A 12 40.68 4.94 10.33
C SER A 12 39.96 6.03 11.14
N VAL A 13 40.13 7.27 10.70
CA VAL A 13 39.12 8.36 10.69
C VAL A 13 38.64 8.90 12.03
N ILE A 14 39.34 9.93 12.53
CA ILE A 14 38.73 11.25 12.79
C ILE A 14 39.73 12.31 12.32
N ALA A 15 39.40 12.99 11.23
CA ALA A 15 40.03 14.22 10.74
C ALA A 15 39.00 15.34 11.05
N VAL A 16 39.29 16.57 11.43
CA VAL A 16 40.48 17.42 11.41
C VAL A 16 40.24 18.48 12.49
N PHE A 17 41.14 18.61 13.46
CA PHE A 17 41.63 19.93 13.88
C PHE A 17 43.15 19.84 13.80
N ALA A 18 43.61 19.91 12.55
CA ALA A 18 45.00 20.20 12.23
C ALA A 18 45.33 21.61 12.72
N GLY A 19 46.57 21.74 13.18
CA GLY A 19 47.02 22.86 13.99
C GLY A 19 46.89 24.22 13.33
N GLN A 20 46.70 25.21 14.20
CA GLN A 20 47.60 26.34 14.14
C GLN A 20 48.70 26.04 15.15
N SER A 21 49.86 25.65 14.61
CA SER A 21 51.13 25.88 15.29
C SER A 21 51.20 27.39 15.53
N VAL A 22 50.79 27.82 16.73
CA VAL A 22 51.27 29.09 17.25
C VAL A 22 52.79 28.88 17.31
N GLN A 23 53.51 29.50 16.38
CA GLN A 23 54.93 29.77 16.57
C GLN A 23 55.00 30.63 17.82
N ALA A 24 55.08 29.97 18.97
CA ALA A 24 55.60 30.60 20.17
C ALA A 24 57.06 30.91 19.82
N GLU A 25 57.40 32.19 19.72
CA GLU A 25 58.78 32.60 19.93
C GLU A 25 59.28 31.88 21.19
N GLU A 26 60.34 31.10 21.04
CA GLU A 26 61.00 30.40 22.14
C GLU A 26 61.63 31.43 23.08
N THR A 27 60.83 32.07 23.93
CA THR A 27 61.31 32.45 25.25
C THR A 27 61.31 31.18 26.08
N THR A 28 62.45 30.50 26.15
CA THR A 28 62.67 29.29 26.96
C THR A 28 62.47 29.63 28.43
N CYS A 29 61.23 29.45 28.86
CA CYS A 29 60.79 29.62 30.23
C CYS A 29 60.95 28.28 30.96
N GLU A 30 62.17 28.02 31.44
CA GLU A 30 62.47 26.81 32.21
C GLU A 30 61.84 26.92 33.61
N MET A 31 60.74 26.18 33.82
CA MET A 31 60.17 25.98 35.14
C MET A 31 60.90 24.84 35.86
N LEU A 32 61.64 25.15 36.91
CA LEU A 32 62.27 24.17 37.80
C LEU A 32 61.21 23.46 38.67
N ILE A 33 60.55 22.45 38.09
CA ILE A 33 59.60 21.58 38.79
C ILE A 33 60.26 20.23 39.02
N THR A 34 60.37 19.81 40.28
CA THR A 34 60.83 18.47 40.65
C THR A 34 59.64 17.56 40.95
N LEU A 35 59.81 16.23 40.86
CA LEU A 35 58.74 15.27 41.17
C LEU A 35 58.15 15.48 42.59
N ALA A 36 58.96 15.95 43.54
CA ALA A 36 58.53 16.24 44.91
C ALA A 36 57.54 17.43 45.00
N ASN A 37 57.46 18.26 43.96
CA ASN A 37 56.55 19.40 43.90
C ASN A 37 55.17 19.00 43.34
N LEU A 38 54.99 17.77 42.85
CA LEU A 38 53.75 17.33 42.21
C LEU A 38 52.91 16.50 43.19
N SER A 39 51.63 16.85 43.28
CA SER A 39 50.63 16.05 43.98
C SER A 39 50.03 15.00 43.03
N GLN A 40 50.03 13.73 43.43
CA GLN A 40 49.41 12.68 42.66
C GLN A 40 47.91 12.61 42.98
N GLN A 41 47.06 12.64 41.96
CA GLN A 41 45.62 12.46 42.08
C GLN A 41 45.11 11.44 41.06
N THR A 42 43.94 10.86 41.31
CA THR A 42 43.28 9.97 40.36
C THR A 42 42.01 10.64 39.87
N ILE A 43 41.94 10.92 38.56
CA ILE A 43 40.77 11.52 37.91
C ILE A 43 40.31 10.57 36.82
N ASN A 44 39.03 10.15 36.85
CA ASN A 44 38.44 9.21 35.90
C ASN A 44 39.24 7.90 35.72
N GLY A 45 39.85 7.39 36.80
CA GLY A 45 40.62 6.14 36.78
C GLY A 45 42.06 6.26 36.25
N GLN A 46 42.50 7.46 35.86
CA GLN A 46 43.89 7.74 35.47
C GLN A 46 44.63 8.49 36.57
N VAL A 47 45.89 8.10 36.80
CA VAL A 47 46.80 8.79 37.71
C VAL A 47 47.33 10.04 37.00
N VAL A 48 47.08 11.20 37.62
CA VAL A 48 47.47 12.52 37.13
C VAL A 48 48.35 13.20 38.17
N TYR A 49 49.44 13.82 37.75
CA TYR A 49 50.33 14.59 38.61
C TYR A 49 50.03 16.08 38.45
N LEU A 50 49.59 16.72 39.53
CA LEU A 50 49.12 18.10 39.57
C LEU A 50 50.08 18.95 40.40
N LEU A 51 50.52 20.09 39.84
CA LEU A 51 51.30 21.07 40.57
C LEU A 51 50.37 21.87 41.52
N PRO A 52 50.62 21.90 42.84
CA PRO A 52 49.83 22.65 43.82
C PRO A 52 49.80 24.16 43.54
N ALA A 53 48.67 24.81 43.83
CA ALA A 53 48.43 26.23 43.47
C ALA A 53 49.44 27.21 44.12
N ASP A 54 49.90 26.92 45.33
CA ASP A 54 50.93 27.69 46.04
C ASP A 54 52.29 27.61 45.33
N LYS A 55 52.65 26.44 44.79
CA LYS A 55 53.89 26.23 44.03
C LYS A 55 53.85 26.85 42.65
N VAL A 56 52.68 26.88 42.03
CA VAL A 56 52.42 27.59 40.76
C VAL A 56 52.61 29.09 40.96
N GLN A 57 52.00 29.70 41.97
CA GLN A 57 52.15 31.15 42.24
C GLN A 57 53.60 31.53 42.58
N GLN A 58 54.31 30.68 43.32
CA GLN A 58 55.73 30.87 43.61
C GLN A 58 56.58 30.86 42.34
N THR A 59 56.39 29.88 41.45
CA THR A 59 57.13 29.82 40.18
C THR A 59 56.78 31.00 39.28
N GLN A 60 55.53 31.42 39.27
CA GLN A 60 55.05 32.58 38.49
C GLN A 60 55.73 33.89 38.90
N ASN A 61 55.86 34.14 40.21
CA ASN A 61 56.56 35.32 40.75
C ASN A 61 58.07 35.31 40.46
N ILE A 62 58.66 34.12 40.30
CA ILE A 62 60.11 33.96 40.08
C ILE A 62 60.47 34.04 38.60
N THR A 63 59.64 33.49 37.71
CA THR A 63 60.01 33.31 36.30
C THR A 63 59.22 34.20 35.34
N GLY A 64 58.06 34.74 35.73
CA GLY A 64 57.21 35.57 34.86
C GLY A 64 56.63 34.82 33.64
N CYS A 65 56.79 33.50 33.60
CA CYS A 65 56.68 32.69 32.39
C CYS A 65 55.26 32.30 31.95
N VAL A 66 54.28 32.37 32.86
CA VAL A 66 52.92 31.92 32.58
C VAL A 66 51.95 32.89 33.24
N ASN A 67 50.97 33.40 32.50
CA ASN A 67 49.87 34.16 33.06
C ASN A 67 48.77 33.20 33.53
N TYR A 68 48.92 32.67 34.75
CA TYR A 68 48.00 31.69 35.34
C TYR A 68 46.57 32.22 35.48
N THR A 69 46.39 33.52 35.70
CA THR A 69 45.06 34.14 35.75
C THR A 69 44.36 34.00 34.40
N GLU A 70 45.05 34.29 33.30
CA GLU A 70 44.52 34.09 31.94
C GLU A 70 44.30 32.60 31.62
N LEU A 71 45.20 31.71 32.06
CA LEU A 71 45.06 30.28 31.83
C LEU A 71 43.87 29.67 32.59
N LEU A 72 43.66 30.10 33.83
CA LEU A 72 42.52 29.69 34.65
C LEU A 72 41.21 30.25 34.08
N GLN A 73 41.20 31.50 33.64
CA GLN A 73 40.06 32.13 32.97
C GLN A 73 39.69 31.34 31.70
N LYS A 74 40.68 31.02 30.87
CA LYS A 74 40.49 30.22 29.65
C LYS A 74 39.92 28.83 29.96
N ASN A 75 40.47 28.12 30.94
CA ASN A 75 39.94 26.81 31.35
C ASN A 75 38.50 26.89 31.87
N GLN A 76 38.14 27.95 32.60
CA GLN A 76 36.76 28.17 33.04
C GLN A 76 35.83 28.44 31.86
N ASP A 77 36.26 29.23 30.88
CA ASP A 77 35.47 29.54 29.69
C ASP A 77 35.32 28.31 28.77
N ASP A 78 36.39 27.53 28.57
CA ASP A 78 36.34 26.26 27.84
C ASP A 78 35.42 25.24 28.54
N SER A 79 35.46 25.18 29.88
CA SER A 79 34.57 24.31 30.67
C SER A 79 33.09 24.73 30.56
N ARG A 80 32.80 26.04 30.59
CA ARG A 80 31.44 26.57 30.38
C ARG A 80 30.95 26.26 28.97
N LYS A 81 31.81 26.45 27.96
CA LYS A 81 31.49 26.14 26.57
C LYS A 81 31.20 24.66 26.38
N ALA A 82 32.05 23.78 26.89
CA ALA A 82 31.83 22.33 26.84
C ALA A 82 30.52 21.92 27.53
N SER A 83 30.18 22.55 28.66
CA SER A 83 28.91 22.31 29.35
C SER A 83 27.70 22.75 28.53
N ALA A 84 27.80 23.90 27.86
CA ALA A 84 26.75 24.38 26.95
C ALA A 84 26.59 23.46 25.72
N ASP A 85 27.70 22.99 25.14
CA ASP A 85 27.70 22.06 24.02
C ASP A 85 27.08 20.71 24.40
N ILE A 86 27.38 20.19 25.60
CA ILE A 86 26.76 18.97 26.14
C ILE A 86 25.25 19.16 26.31
N ALA A 87 24.80 20.29 26.85
CA ALA A 87 23.37 20.57 27.00
C ALA A 87 22.66 20.66 25.64
N ALA A 88 23.29 21.28 24.64
CA ALA A 88 22.75 21.34 23.28
C ALA A 88 22.66 19.95 22.64
N LEU A 89 23.67 19.10 22.80
CA LEU A 89 23.65 17.71 22.31
C LEU A 89 22.57 16.87 23.01
N GLN A 90 22.36 17.06 24.32
CA GLN A 90 21.29 16.39 25.05
C GLN A 90 19.91 16.80 24.52
N GLN A 91 19.71 18.08 24.22
CA GLN A 91 18.46 18.56 23.62
C GLN A 91 18.24 17.95 22.22
N GLN A 92 19.27 17.94 21.37
CA GLN A 92 19.19 17.33 20.04
C GLN A 92 18.85 15.83 20.11
N ASN A 93 19.41 15.10 21.07
CA ASN A 93 19.08 13.69 21.28
C ASN A 93 17.62 13.50 21.74
N ALA A 94 17.11 14.37 22.60
CA ALA A 94 15.71 14.33 23.01
C ALA A 94 14.77 14.60 21.82
N ASP A 95 15.09 15.60 20.99
CA ASP A 95 14.31 15.94 19.81
C ASP A 95 14.33 14.79 18.78
N LEU A 96 15.50 14.17 18.57
CA LEU A 96 15.64 13.01 17.68
C LEU A 96 14.84 11.80 18.19
N ALA A 97 14.85 11.54 19.50
CA ALA A 97 14.07 10.47 20.10
C ALA A 97 12.56 10.70 19.89
N GLN A 98 12.08 11.93 20.03
CA GLN A 98 10.68 12.27 19.73
C GLN A 98 10.33 12.09 18.26
N GLN A 99 11.24 12.46 17.34
CA GLN A 99 11.01 12.24 15.91
C GLN A 99 10.93 10.75 15.57
N LEU A 100 11.83 9.94 16.12
CA LEU A 100 11.81 8.49 15.91
C LEU A 100 10.49 7.86 16.37
N GLU A 101 9.94 8.32 17.49
CA GLU A 101 8.66 7.82 17.97
C GLU A 101 7.50 8.21 17.05
N LYS A 102 7.49 9.44 16.54
CA LYS A 102 6.52 9.87 15.51
C LYS A 102 6.62 9.01 14.24
N TYR A 103 7.83 8.70 13.79
CA TYR A 103 8.05 7.82 12.64
C TYR A 103 7.55 6.40 12.90
N ARG A 104 7.75 5.84 14.10
CA ARG A 104 7.21 4.52 14.45
C ARG A 104 5.69 4.47 14.36
N ILE A 105 5.02 5.49 14.90
CA ILE A 105 3.55 5.59 14.82
C ILE A 105 3.10 5.68 13.36
N LEU A 106 3.75 6.53 12.56
CA LEU A 106 3.42 6.68 11.14
C LEU A 106 3.58 5.38 10.34
N VAL A 107 4.64 4.61 10.60
CA VAL A 107 4.86 3.31 9.94
C VAL A 107 3.80 2.29 10.35
N ALA A 108 3.40 2.28 11.63
CA ALA A 108 2.33 1.42 12.11
C ALA A 108 0.99 1.77 11.42
N ASP A 109 0.66 3.06 11.33
CA ASP A 109 -0.55 3.53 10.64
C ASP A 109 -0.52 3.16 9.14
N GLN A 110 0.63 3.34 8.47
CA GLN A 110 0.79 2.98 7.06
C GLN A 110 0.63 1.47 6.83
N THR A 111 1.14 0.65 7.75
CA THR A 111 0.97 -0.81 7.70
C THR A 111 -0.50 -1.18 7.84
N GLN A 112 -1.20 -0.61 8.83
CA GLN A 112 -2.62 -0.84 9.03
C GLN A 112 -3.46 -0.41 7.82
N LEU A 113 -3.10 0.72 7.20
CA LEU A 113 -3.76 1.20 5.99
C LEU A 113 -3.54 0.23 4.82
N GLY A 114 -2.32 -0.27 4.65
CA GLY A 114 -1.96 -1.28 3.65
C GLY A 114 -2.78 -2.56 3.80
N ASP A 115 -2.92 -3.06 5.03
CA ASP A 115 -3.74 -4.24 5.33
C ASP A 115 -5.21 -4.03 4.97
N ARG A 116 -5.77 -2.84 5.29
CA ARG A 116 -7.15 -2.48 4.93
C ARG A 116 -7.35 -2.44 3.42
N TYR A 117 -6.40 -1.87 2.67
CA TYR A 117 -6.46 -1.85 1.21
C TYR A 117 -6.41 -3.26 0.61
N SER A 118 -5.56 -4.14 1.16
CA SER A 118 -5.47 -5.54 0.72
C SER A 118 -6.77 -6.30 0.96
N GLN A 119 -7.40 -6.11 2.14
CA GLN A 119 -8.70 -6.68 2.46
C GLN A 119 -9.80 -6.17 1.52
N LEU A 120 -9.84 -4.86 1.28
CA LEU A 120 -10.82 -4.25 0.37
C LEU A 120 -10.66 -4.76 -1.06
N SER A 121 -9.42 -4.89 -1.53
CA SER A 121 -9.11 -5.46 -2.85
C SER A 121 -9.62 -6.91 -2.98
N THR A 122 -9.40 -7.72 -1.95
CA THR A 122 -9.89 -9.11 -1.90
C THR A 122 -11.42 -9.16 -1.95
N GLN A 123 -12.09 -8.35 -1.12
CA GLN A 123 -13.55 -8.25 -1.12
C GLN A 123 -14.12 -7.82 -2.48
N TYR A 124 -13.47 -6.85 -3.12
CA TYR A 124 -13.88 -6.38 -4.45
C TYR A 124 -13.71 -7.47 -5.51
N GLN A 125 -12.60 -8.22 -5.49
CA GLN A 125 -12.40 -9.36 -6.40
C GLN A 125 -13.46 -10.44 -6.21
N ASP A 126 -13.83 -10.74 -4.97
CA ASP A 126 -14.88 -11.71 -4.67
C ASP A 126 -16.26 -11.22 -5.12
N GLN A 127 -16.56 -9.92 -4.95
CA GLN A 127 -17.79 -9.32 -5.47
C GLN A 127 -17.85 -9.40 -7.01
N VAL A 128 -16.74 -9.14 -7.71
CA VAL A 128 -16.69 -9.28 -9.17
C VAL A 128 -16.98 -10.71 -9.60
N LYS A 129 -16.40 -11.72 -8.92
CA LYS A 129 -16.70 -13.13 -9.20
C LYS A 129 -18.17 -13.48 -8.96
N GLN A 130 -18.76 -12.97 -7.87
CA GLN A 130 -20.19 -13.17 -7.58
C GLN A 130 -21.07 -12.54 -8.67
N CYS A 131 -20.75 -11.32 -9.11
CA CYS A 131 -21.46 -10.67 -10.22
C CYS A 131 -21.33 -11.45 -11.53
N GLN A 132 -20.14 -11.98 -11.84
CA GLN A 132 -19.93 -12.83 -13.02
C GLN A 132 -20.76 -14.12 -12.94
N ALA A 133 -20.77 -14.79 -11.78
CA ALA A 133 -21.58 -15.98 -11.56
C ALA A 133 -23.09 -15.69 -11.70
N LEU A 134 -23.55 -14.57 -11.13
CA LEU A 134 -24.94 -14.13 -11.28
C LEU A 134 -25.29 -13.85 -12.74
N ASN A 135 -24.41 -13.20 -13.49
CA ASN A 135 -24.63 -12.91 -14.91
C ASN A 135 -24.74 -14.21 -15.73
N THR A 136 -23.86 -15.18 -15.50
CA THR A 136 -23.95 -16.51 -16.13
C THR A 136 -25.26 -17.21 -15.81
N ASN A 137 -25.72 -17.13 -14.56
CA ASN A 137 -27.02 -17.70 -14.17
C ASN A 137 -28.19 -17.00 -14.87
N LEU A 138 -28.17 -15.67 -14.99
CA LEU A 138 -29.21 -14.91 -15.70
C LEU A 138 -29.26 -15.28 -17.18
N ILE A 139 -28.11 -15.42 -17.84
CA ILE A 139 -28.03 -15.89 -19.23
C ILE A 139 -28.65 -17.29 -19.34
N SER A 140 -28.27 -18.22 -18.45
CA SER A 140 -28.84 -19.57 -18.45
C SER A 140 -30.36 -19.58 -18.24
N VAL A 141 -30.89 -18.70 -17.38
CA VAL A 141 -32.34 -18.57 -17.18
C VAL A 141 -33.01 -17.98 -18.42
N ALA A 142 -32.39 -16.99 -19.08
CA ALA A 142 -32.90 -16.43 -20.33
C ALA A 142 -32.97 -17.49 -21.44
N ASP A 143 -31.94 -18.31 -21.60
CA ASP A 143 -31.91 -19.41 -22.59
C ASP A 143 -33.01 -20.45 -22.32
N LYS A 144 -33.23 -20.79 -21.04
CA LYS A 144 -34.31 -21.71 -20.63
C LYS A 144 -35.69 -21.12 -20.93
N LEU A 145 -35.89 -19.82 -20.69
CA LEU A 145 -37.14 -19.14 -21.00
C LEU A 145 -37.39 -19.07 -22.51
N ASP A 146 -36.35 -18.80 -23.30
CA ASP A 146 -36.44 -18.79 -24.76
C ASP A 146 -36.82 -20.18 -25.29
N THR A 147 -36.14 -21.23 -24.79
CA THR A 147 -36.45 -22.64 -25.10
C THR A 147 -37.91 -22.97 -24.79
N LEU A 148 -38.37 -22.65 -23.56
CA LEU A 148 -39.74 -22.89 -23.14
C LEU A 148 -40.75 -22.13 -24.00
N SER A 149 -40.43 -20.90 -24.40
CA SER A 149 -41.28 -20.11 -25.31
C SER A 149 -41.38 -20.75 -26.70
N GLY A 150 -40.28 -21.32 -27.20
CA GLY A 150 -40.22 -22.07 -28.45
C GLY A 150 -41.07 -23.34 -28.39
N GLU A 151 -40.94 -24.10 -27.30
CA GLU A 151 -41.78 -25.28 -27.04
C GLU A 151 -43.27 -24.92 -27.01
N TYR A 152 -43.64 -23.83 -26.32
CA TYR A 152 -45.02 -23.38 -26.26
C TYR A 152 -45.56 -22.98 -27.64
N ARG A 153 -44.78 -22.25 -28.44
CA ARG A 153 -45.13 -21.91 -29.83
C ARG A 153 -45.31 -23.17 -30.67
N SER A 154 -44.43 -24.14 -30.54
CA SER A 154 -44.53 -25.42 -31.25
C SER A 154 -45.81 -26.17 -30.90
N ILE A 155 -46.14 -26.28 -29.61
CA ILE A 155 -47.39 -26.89 -29.13
C ILE A 155 -48.61 -26.12 -29.65
N ALA A 156 -48.58 -24.79 -29.60
CA ALA A 156 -49.67 -23.96 -30.10
C ALA A 156 -49.88 -24.17 -31.61
N VAL A 157 -48.81 -24.19 -32.42
CA VAL A 157 -48.89 -24.48 -33.85
C VAL A 157 -49.40 -25.89 -34.10
N GLN A 158 -48.88 -26.91 -33.40
CA GLN A 158 -49.36 -28.28 -33.52
C GLN A 158 -50.84 -28.40 -33.17
N SER A 159 -51.28 -27.79 -32.07
CA SER A 159 -52.67 -27.81 -31.64
C SER A 159 -53.58 -27.10 -32.64
N LEU A 160 -53.18 -25.91 -33.11
CA LEU A 160 -53.95 -25.14 -34.11
C LEU A 160 -53.95 -25.81 -35.48
N SER A 161 -52.87 -26.47 -35.89
CA SER A 161 -52.79 -27.20 -37.17
C SER A 161 -53.77 -28.38 -37.27
N ARG A 162 -54.29 -28.85 -36.13
CA ARG A 162 -55.36 -29.85 -36.10
C ARG A 162 -56.69 -29.23 -36.53
N TYR A 163 -56.91 -27.95 -36.31
CA TYR A 163 -58.14 -27.27 -36.66
C TYR A 163 -58.00 -26.57 -38.01
N ARG A 164 -58.94 -26.80 -38.91
CA ARG A 164 -59.02 -26.13 -40.21
C ARG A 164 -60.40 -25.50 -40.35
N VAL A 165 -60.46 -24.25 -40.75
CA VAL A 165 -61.72 -23.57 -41.08
C VAL A 165 -61.58 -22.88 -42.42
N GLY A 166 -62.57 -23.05 -43.28
CA GLY A 166 -62.61 -22.44 -44.60
C GLY A 166 -64.03 -22.05 -44.95
N ALA A 167 -64.20 -20.96 -45.67
CA ALA A 167 -65.48 -20.57 -46.23
C ALA A 167 -65.28 -20.19 -47.70
N ALA A 168 -66.18 -20.66 -48.55
CA ALA A 168 -66.23 -20.28 -49.95
C ALA A 168 -67.64 -19.76 -50.26
N VAL A 169 -67.70 -18.66 -51.02
CA VAL A 169 -68.95 -18.08 -51.49
C VAL A 169 -68.80 -17.82 -52.99
N GLY A 170 -69.82 -18.17 -53.76
CA GLY A 170 -69.84 -18.02 -55.21
C GLY A 170 -71.21 -17.58 -55.68
N GLY A 171 -71.24 -16.65 -56.64
CA GLY A 171 -72.48 -16.18 -57.27
C GLY A 171 -72.41 -16.40 -58.78
N GLY A 172 -73.53 -16.85 -59.37
CA GLY A 172 -73.66 -17.04 -60.81
C GLY A 172 -75.06 -16.71 -61.31
N SER A 173 -75.29 -16.89 -62.61
CA SER A 173 -76.60 -16.68 -63.25
C SER A 173 -77.73 -17.55 -62.68
N GLU A 174 -77.37 -18.61 -61.93
CA GLU A 174 -78.29 -19.57 -61.32
C GLU A 174 -78.46 -19.40 -59.80
N GLY A 175 -77.87 -18.37 -59.18
CA GLY A 175 -78.05 -18.06 -57.75
C GLY A 175 -76.77 -17.98 -56.93
N PHE A 176 -76.91 -17.99 -55.60
CA PHE A 176 -75.82 -17.90 -54.63
C PHE A 176 -75.50 -19.29 -54.05
N ALA A 177 -74.22 -19.63 -54.02
CA ALA A 177 -73.68 -20.84 -53.41
C ALA A 177 -72.76 -20.45 -52.25
N SER A 178 -72.86 -21.16 -51.13
CA SER A 178 -71.91 -21.03 -50.04
C SER A 178 -71.48 -22.39 -49.50
N GLN A 179 -70.24 -22.46 -49.03
CA GLN A 179 -69.66 -23.62 -48.38
C GLN A 179 -68.93 -23.17 -47.12
N LEU A 180 -69.20 -23.86 -46.02
CA LEU A 180 -68.41 -23.79 -44.79
C LEU A 180 -67.69 -25.12 -44.59
N HIS A 181 -66.40 -25.07 -44.31
CA HIS A 181 -65.56 -26.22 -44.01
C HIS A 181 -64.99 -26.05 -42.60
N VAL A 182 -65.17 -27.08 -41.77
CA VAL A 182 -64.51 -27.21 -40.47
C VAL A 182 -63.86 -28.58 -40.39
N GLY A 183 -62.56 -28.64 -40.11
CA GLY A 183 -61.81 -29.87 -39.94
C GLY A 183 -61.14 -29.95 -38.58
N TYR A 184 -61.09 -31.15 -38.02
CA TYR A 184 -60.30 -31.50 -36.84
C TYR A 184 -59.47 -32.76 -37.13
N ASP A 185 -58.15 -32.62 -37.08
CA ASP A 185 -57.17 -33.65 -37.43
C ASP A 185 -57.45 -34.23 -38.83
N THR A 186 -57.78 -35.51 -38.95
CA THR A 186 -58.15 -36.16 -40.22
C THR A 186 -59.64 -36.00 -40.56
N LEU A 187 -60.49 -35.57 -39.64
CA LEU A 187 -61.94 -35.45 -39.86
C LEU A 187 -62.29 -34.08 -40.44
N ASN A 188 -63.21 -34.06 -41.40
CA ASN A 188 -63.67 -32.84 -42.06
C ASN A 188 -65.20 -32.86 -42.16
N LEU A 189 -65.82 -31.73 -41.82
CA LEU A 189 -67.23 -31.43 -42.02
C LEU A 189 -67.35 -30.31 -43.05
N PHE A 190 -68.13 -30.55 -44.09
CA PHE A 190 -68.47 -29.55 -45.10
C PHE A 190 -69.97 -29.31 -45.08
N ILE A 191 -70.37 -28.05 -44.97
CA ILE A 191 -71.76 -27.62 -45.06
C ILE A 191 -71.87 -26.82 -46.36
N HIS A 192 -72.76 -27.24 -47.25
CA HIS A 192 -73.00 -26.60 -48.53
C HIS A 192 -74.41 -26.05 -48.56
N ASN A 193 -74.58 -24.85 -49.09
CA ASN A 193 -75.88 -24.26 -49.36
C ASN A 193 -75.93 -23.79 -50.82
N TYR A 194 -76.95 -24.25 -51.55
CA TYR A 194 -77.20 -23.90 -52.94
C TYR A 194 -78.71 -23.98 -53.20
N ASP A 195 -79.29 -22.94 -53.80
CA ASP A 195 -80.70 -22.93 -54.23
C ASP A 195 -81.68 -23.32 -53.09
N ASP A 196 -81.56 -22.61 -51.95
CA ASP A 196 -82.30 -22.83 -50.69
C ASP A 196 -82.20 -24.25 -50.08
N LYS A 197 -81.30 -25.09 -50.60
CA LYS A 197 -81.03 -26.43 -50.07
C LYS A 197 -79.71 -26.42 -49.31
N THR A 198 -79.74 -26.98 -48.11
CA THR A 198 -78.55 -27.19 -47.29
C THR A 198 -78.21 -28.68 -47.25
N SER A 199 -76.95 -29.02 -47.53
CA SER A 199 -76.42 -30.38 -47.38
C SER A 199 -75.16 -30.38 -46.53
N ALA A 200 -74.88 -31.52 -45.89
CA ALA A 200 -73.69 -31.72 -45.08
C ALA A 200 -72.97 -32.99 -45.51
N LEU A 201 -71.64 -32.93 -45.58
CA LEU A 201 -70.76 -34.05 -45.89
C LEU A 201 -69.70 -34.18 -44.79
N ILE A 202 -69.55 -35.40 -44.27
CA ILE A 202 -68.47 -35.75 -43.34
C ILE A 202 -67.50 -36.65 -44.09
N GLY A 203 -66.22 -36.27 -44.10
CA GLY A 203 -65.16 -37.01 -44.77
C GLY A 203 -63.92 -37.12 -43.90
N ALA A 204 -63.14 -38.19 -44.10
CA ALA A 204 -61.81 -38.33 -43.53
C ALA A 204 -60.75 -38.04 -44.60
N GLU A 205 -59.80 -37.17 -44.30
CA GLU A 205 -58.61 -36.95 -45.12
C GLU A 205 -57.63 -38.10 -44.88
N LEU A 206 -57.28 -38.82 -45.95
CA LEU A 206 -56.20 -39.79 -45.94
C LEU A 206 -54.90 -39.07 -46.29
N ARG A 207 -53.97 -38.99 -45.33
CA ARG A 207 -52.61 -38.48 -45.56
C ARG A 207 -51.72 -39.66 -45.93
N PHE A 208 -51.16 -39.66 -47.14
CA PHE A 208 -50.15 -40.63 -47.60
C PHE A 208 -48.75 -40.01 -47.50
#